data_AF-A0A1N6ULQ9-F1
#
_entry.id   AF-A0A1N6ULQ9-F1
#
_cell.length_a   1.000
_cell.length_b   1.000
_cell.length_c   1.000
_cell.angle_alpha   90.00
_cell.angle_beta   90.00
_cell.angle_gamma   90.00
#
_symmetry.space_group_name_H-M   'P 1'
#
loop_
_entity.id
_entity.type
_entity.pdbx_description
1 polymer ?
#
loop_
_entity_poly.entity_id
_entity_poly.type
_entity_poly.pdbx_seq_one_letter_code
_entity_poly.pdbx_strand_id
1 'polypeptide(L)'
;MVPGLVDQYGDTKVFGGGIWPLPQKRSEQDKHSTFFHRDAGGKMTVNTYWNSAESLKYYEQPWHRAGMQAPRGQCASAAAYKDDASAQPRTNCAMAIMKDGAPFGVSTIDVTLGFFNQLVEEKEQEIQGEVMIIEPDGKILSNQACIGGEIVLKNVADLARQSVFVGEIQEGLGKIGRETLYKQEFDNDGEAWTFYQQPVEGTPWLLAENSSDVLKTLAIIQLPLVALLMLFAIRQLVQRLHVLRGNIDSLSAGDADLTRRIALKGEDEMDAVGESVNRFIAYLQNMIADVTQASAVIAEELAQLQQQSRHSNEVLPRHAAETDQAVTAITEMCSTADTVAPSATETASFTRDANDKAEQSRVVVAEASNSVLALVDEVDNATARVQEMQQDAQRINDVLGVIGEIAGQTNLLALNAAIEAARAGEQGRGFAVVADEVRALAGRTQQSTSEINDMLSKLQ
;
A
#
# COMPACT_ATOMS: atom_id res chain seq x y z
N MET A 1 -91.92 45.20 -20.90
CA MET A 1 -90.78 44.49 -20.29
C MET A 1 -89.67 44.47 -21.33
N VAL A 2 -88.45 44.89 -20.98
CA VAL A 2 -87.31 44.85 -21.90
C VAL A 2 -86.71 43.44 -21.85
N PRO A 3 -86.25 42.83 -22.97
CA PRO A 3 -85.62 41.51 -22.97
C PRO A 3 -84.53 41.32 -21.89
N GLY A 4 -83.80 42.38 -21.54
CA GLY A 4 -82.78 42.37 -20.49
C GLY A 4 -83.28 42.14 -19.07
N LEU A 5 -84.60 42.15 -18.80
CA LEU A 5 -85.16 41.73 -17.51
C LEU A 5 -85.36 40.20 -17.42
N VAL A 6 -85.40 39.51 -18.56
CA VAL A 6 -85.55 38.05 -18.63
C VAL A 6 -84.17 37.40 -18.62
N ASP A 7 -83.24 37.95 -19.38
CA ASP A 7 -81.86 37.50 -19.45
C ASP A 7 -80.94 38.72 -19.52
N GLN A 8 -80.47 39.16 -18.35
CA GLN A 8 -79.55 40.30 -18.25
C GLN A 8 -78.13 39.94 -18.70
N TYR A 9 -77.75 38.66 -18.62
CA TYR A 9 -76.36 38.20 -18.75
C TYR A 9 -76.07 37.52 -20.09
N GLY A 10 -77.08 37.33 -20.94
CA GLY A 10 -76.91 36.64 -22.21
C GLY A 10 -76.80 35.12 -22.06
N ASP A 11 -77.26 34.55 -20.95
CA ASP A 11 -77.13 33.11 -20.72
C ASP A 11 -78.08 32.36 -21.66
N THR A 12 -77.49 31.59 -22.58
CA THR A 12 -78.22 30.80 -23.57
C THR A 12 -79.10 29.73 -22.94
N LYS A 13 -78.86 29.35 -21.67
CA LYS A 13 -79.70 28.43 -20.91
C LYS A 13 -81.04 29.04 -20.51
N VAL A 14 -81.12 30.37 -20.42
CA VAL A 14 -82.40 31.07 -20.25
C VAL A 14 -83.12 31.07 -21.59
N PHE A 15 -84.10 30.18 -21.72
CA PHE A 15 -84.93 30.06 -22.91
C PHE A 15 -85.85 31.28 -23.06
N GLY A 16 -86.40 31.74 -21.94
CA GLY A 16 -87.42 32.78 -21.97
C GLY A 16 -87.89 33.17 -20.60
N GLY A 17 -88.91 34.00 -20.55
CA GLY A 17 -89.49 34.47 -19.31
C GLY A 17 -90.55 35.52 -19.56
N GLY A 18 -91.43 35.72 -18.59
CA GLY A 18 -92.56 36.59 -18.79
C GLY A 18 -93.29 37.02 -17.54
N ILE A 19 -94.17 37.99 -17.72
CA ILE A 19 -95.15 38.42 -16.73
C ILE A 19 -96.51 37.92 -17.15
N TRP A 20 -97.17 37.24 -16.23
CA TRP A 20 -98.44 36.53 -16.41
C TRP A 20 -99.47 37.05 -15.41
N PRO A 21 -100.10 38.21 -15.67
CA PRO A 21 -101.06 38.82 -14.77
C PRO A 21 -102.32 37.97 -14.60
N LEU A 22 -102.97 38.04 -13.44
CA LEU A 22 -104.32 37.49 -13.26
C LEU A 22 -105.32 38.18 -14.23
N PRO A 23 -106.46 37.54 -14.53
CA PRO A 23 -107.47 38.10 -15.42
C PRO A 23 -107.84 39.53 -15.04
N GLN A 24 -107.92 40.40 -16.04
CA GLN A 24 -108.34 41.80 -15.91
C GLN A 24 -107.45 42.69 -15.02
N LYS A 25 -106.28 42.19 -14.55
CA LYS A 25 -105.34 43.01 -13.73
C LYS A 25 -104.47 43.95 -14.55
N ARG A 26 -104.26 43.67 -15.83
CA ARG A 26 -103.38 44.47 -16.72
C ARG A 26 -104.13 45.23 -17.82
N SER A 27 -105.24 44.68 -18.30
CA SER A 27 -106.13 45.28 -19.30
C SER A 27 -107.52 44.68 -19.16
N GLU A 28 -108.50 45.15 -19.92
CA GLU A 28 -109.86 44.59 -19.94
C GLU A 28 -109.92 43.14 -20.49
N GLN A 29 -108.86 42.65 -21.13
CA GLN A 29 -108.75 41.26 -21.60
C GLN A 29 -108.35 40.29 -20.47
N ASP A 30 -108.94 39.10 -20.46
CA ASP A 30 -108.61 38.04 -19.49
C ASP A 30 -107.19 37.45 -19.70
N LYS A 31 -106.69 37.45 -20.94
CA LYS A 31 -105.34 36.99 -21.29
C LYS A 31 -104.51 38.16 -21.83
N HIS A 32 -103.61 38.68 -20.99
CA HIS A 32 -102.66 39.72 -21.40
C HIS A 32 -101.31 39.55 -20.69
N SER A 33 -100.56 38.55 -21.11
CA SER A 33 -99.18 38.30 -20.68
C SER A 33 -98.17 39.05 -21.55
N THR A 34 -96.94 39.15 -21.05
CA THR A 34 -95.77 39.46 -21.87
C THR A 34 -94.77 38.36 -21.65
N PHE A 35 -94.58 37.51 -22.66
CA PHE A 35 -93.62 36.43 -22.65
C PHE A 35 -92.59 36.66 -23.75
N PHE A 36 -91.32 36.57 -23.39
CA PHE A 36 -90.21 36.54 -24.34
C PHE A 36 -89.62 35.13 -24.33
N HIS A 37 -89.23 34.67 -25.51
CA HIS A 37 -88.54 33.41 -25.69
C HIS A 37 -87.48 33.55 -26.78
N ARG A 38 -86.49 32.67 -26.77
CA ARG A 38 -85.52 32.56 -27.84
C ARG A 38 -86.14 31.88 -29.05
N ASP A 39 -85.98 32.48 -30.22
CA ASP A 39 -86.26 31.82 -31.50
C ASP A 39 -85.15 30.79 -31.85
N ALA A 40 -85.30 30.12 -32.99
CA ALA A 40 -84.31 29.14 -33.47
C ALA A 40 -82.90 29.75 -33.70
N GLY A 41 -82.79 31.08 -33.84
CA GLY A 41 -81.52 31.80 -33.94
C GLY A 41 -80.96 32.25 -32.59
N GLY A 42 -81.60 31.88 -31.48
CA GLY A 42 -81.18 32.23 -30.12
C GLY A 42 -81.57 33.66 -29.70
N LYS A 43 -82.35 34.40 -30.50
CA LYS A 43 -82.71 35.79 -30.22
C LYS A 43 -84.00 35.86 -29.42
N MET A 44 -84.01 36.68 -28.36
CA MET A 44 -85.23 36.94 -27.57
C MET A 44 -86.27 37.68 -28.41
N THR A 45 -87.41 37.03 -28.63
CA THR A 45 -88.57 37.55 -29.36
C THR A 45 -89.82 37.46 -28.49
N VAL A 46 -90.71 38.43 -28.63
CA VAL A 46 -91.99 38.42 -27.93
C VAL A 46 -92.90 37.34 -28.50
N ASN A 47 -93.48 36.53 -27.63
CA ASN A 47 -94.46 35.52 -27.99
C ASN A 47 -95.85 36.02 -27.59
N THR A 48 -96.72 36.21 -28.58
CA THR A 48 -98.10 36.67 -28.38
C THR A 48 -99.11 35.52 -28.40
N TYR A 49 -98.68 34.27 -28.60
CA TYR A 49 -99.58 33.11 -28.67
C TYR A 49 -100.44 32.98 -27.42
N TRP A 50 -99.87 33.18 -26.23
CA TRP A 50 -100.60 33.10 -24.96
C TRP A 50 -101.69 34.17 -24.75
N ASN A 51 -101.74 35.17 -25.64
CA ASN A 51 -102.79 36.20 -25.67
C ASN A 51 -103.82 35.95 -26.79
N SER A 52 -103.61 34.94 -27.64
CA SER A 52 -104.54 34.53 -28.70
C SER A 52 -105.78 33.85 -28.13
N ALA A 53 -106.86 33.69 -28.91
CA ALA A 53 -108.06 32.99 -28.44
C ALA A 53 -107.80 31.49 -28.24
N GLU A 54 -106.94 30.92 -29.09
CA GLU A 54 -106.61 29.50 -29.23
C GLU A 54 -105.77 28.96 -28.06
N SER A 55 -105.05 29.83 -27.35
CA SER A 55 -104.21 29.41 -26.23
C SER A 55 -105.04 28.96 -25.03
N LEU A 56 -104.46 28.03 -24.25
CA LEU A 56 -104.95 27.74 -22.92
C LEU A 56 -104.90 29.00 -22.03
N LYS A 57 -105.76 29.01 -21.00
CA LYS A 57 -105.74 30.03 -19.96
C LYS A 57 -104.48 29.84 -19.10
N TYR A 58 -103.48 30.71 -19.27
CA TYR A 58 -102.20 30.58 -18.57
C TYR A 58 -102.37 30.62 -17.03
N TYR A 59 -103.36 31.37 -16.53
CA TYR A 59 -103.66 31.49 -15.10
C TYR A 59 -104.33 30.26 -14.48
N GLU A 60 -104.73 29.28 -15.30
CA GLU A 60 -105.22 27.97 -14.84
C GLU A 60 -104.12 26.89 -14.90
N GLN A 61 -102.96 27.19 -15.48
CA GLN A 61 -101.89 26.21 -15.66
C GLN A 61 -101.20 25.87 -14.33
N PRO A 62 -100.70 24.63 -14.16
CA PRO A 62 -100.06 24.20 -12.91
C PRO A 62 -98.90 25.10 -12.48
N TRP A 63 -98.03 25.52 -13.40
CA TRP A 63 -96.89 26.40 -13.10
C TRP A 63 -97.31 27.79 -12.61
N HIS A 64 -98.43 28.32 -13.12
CA HIS A 64 -98.94 29.63 -12.69
C HIS A 64 -99.54 29.52 -11.28
N ARG A 65 -100.36 28.50 -11.04
CA ARG A 65 -100.93 28.24 -9.71
C ARG A 65 -99.84 27.96 -8.67
N ALA A 66 -98.83 27.17 -9.02
CA ALA A 66 -97.67 26.90 -8.16
C ALA A 66 -96.88 28.18 -7.87
N GLY A 67 -96.61 29.00 -8.89
CA GLY A 67 -95.94 30.28 -8.71
C GLY A 67 -96.73 31.26 -7.83
N MET A 68 -98.06 31.29 -7.94
CA MET A 68 -98.94 32.07 -7.07
C MET A 68 -98.92 31.62 -5.60
N GLN A 69 -98.64 30.33 -5.35
CA GLN A 69 -98.54 29.74 -4.02
C GLN A 69 -97.12 29.78 -3.45
N ALA A 70 -96.11 30.05 -4.27
CA ALA A 70 -94.72 30.12 -3.85
C ALA A 70 -94.51 31.21 -2.78
N PRO A 71 -93.68 30.96 -1.75
CA PRO A 71 -93.30 31.98 -0.78
C PRO A 71 -92.71 33.22 -1.45
N ARG A 72 -92.94 34.40 -0.85
CA ARG A 72 -92.46 35.66 -1.42
C ARG A 72 -90.94 35.65 -1.61
N GLY A 73 -90.50 35.93 -2.83
CA GLY A 73 -89.08 35.94 -3.20
C GLY A 73 -88.49 34.57 -3.56
N GLN A 74 -89.30 33.51 -3.51
CA GLN A 74 -88.93 32.18 -3.99
C GLN A 74 -89.75 31.84 -5.23
N CYS A 75 -89.13 31.11 -6.15
CA CYS A 75 -89.84 30.61 -7.32
C CYS A 75 -90.14 29.13 -7.14
N ALA A 76 -91.32 28.71 -7.58
CA ALA A 76 -91.69 27.31 -7.67
C ALA A 76 -91.27 26.79 -9.04
N SER A 77 -90.43 25.76 -9.07
CA SER A 77 -90.06 25.07 -10.30
C SER A 77 -91.22 24.21 -10.80
N ALA A 78 -91.57 24.33 -12.07
CA ALA A 78 -92.52 23.46 -12.72
C ALA A 78 -91.87 22.14 -13.13
N ALA A 79 -92.68 21.10 -13.26
CA ALA A 79 -92.22 19.82 -13.77
C ALA A 79 -91.65 20.00 -15.19
N ALA A 80 -90.54 19.33 -15.49
CA ALA A 80 -89.87 19.41 -16.78
C ALA A 80 -90.79 18.94 -17.92
N TYR A 81 -90.73 19.64 -19.06
CA TYR A 81 -91.55 19.39 -20.25
C TYR A 81 -90.80 19.77 -21.54
N LYS A 82 -91.27 19.28 -22.69
CA LYS A 82 -90.81 19.66 -24.03
C LYS A 82 -92.02 20.01 -24.88
N ASP A 83 -91.95 21.12 -25.60
CA ASP A 83 -92.98 21.57 -26.54
C ASP A 83 -92.34 22.01 -27.86
N ASP A 84 -93.16 22.28 -28.87
CA ASP A 84 -92.68 22.67 -30.20
C ASP A 84 -91.92 24.01 -30.23
N ALA A 85 -91.98 24.79 -29.15
CA ALA A 85 -91.29 26.07 -29.06
C ALA A 85 -89.81 25.93 -28.67
N SER A 86 -89.36 24.77 -28.16
CA SER A 86 -87.97 24.55 -27.77
C SER A 86 -87.44 23.22 -28.30
N ALA A 87 -86.24 23.26 -28.90
CA ALA A 87 -85.54 22.05 -29.32
C ALA A 87 -85.12 21.16 -28.13
N GLN A 88 -84.95 21.76 -26.94
CA GLN A 88 -84.54 21.07 -25.73
C GLN A 88 -85.67 21.02 -24.68
N PRO A 89 -85.75 19.95 -23.86
CA PRO A 89 -86.55 19.94 -22.64
C PRO A 89 -86.25 21.16 -21.77
N ARG A 90 -87.27 21.69 -21.11
CA ARG A 90 -87.17 22.86 -20.26
C ARG A 90 -88.01 22.73 -19.00
N THR A 91 -87.70 23.56 -18.03
CA THR A 91 -88.54 23.84 -16.86
C THR A 91 -88.76 25.34 -16.79
N ASN A 92 -89.70 25.77 -15.95
CA ASN A 92 -89.80 27.18 -15.58
C ASN A 92 -89.76 27.34 -14.07
N CYS A 93 -89.25 28.47 -13.62
CA CYS A 93 -89.37 28.92 -12.25
C CYS A 93 -90.37 30.06 -12.20
N ALA A 94 -91.48 29.84 -11.49
CA ALA A 94 -92.61 30.74 -11.41
C ALA A 94 -92.68 31.40 -10.02
N MET A 95 -92.74 32.73 -9.97
CA MET A 95 -92.78 33.51 -8.71
C MET A 95 -93.97 34.46 -8.71
N ALA A 96 -94.71 34.54 -7.60
CA ALA A 96 -95.80 35.49 -7.43
C ALA A 96 -95.31 36.95 -7.49
N ILE A 97 -96.04 37.77 -8.23
CA ILE A 97 -95.85 39.22 -8.32
C ILE A 97 -97.02 39.90 -7.63
N MET A 98 -96.70 40.90 -6.82
CA MET A 98 -97.67 41.73 -6.11
C MET A 98 -97.62 43.15 -6.66
N LYS A 99 -98.77 43.81 -6.71
CA LYS A 99 -98.90 45.24 -7.00
C LYS A 99 -99.75 45.88 -5.92
N ASP A 100 -99.22 46.90 -5.25
CA ASP A 100 -99.90 47.62 -4.15
C ASP A 100 -100.39 46.68 -3.03
N GLY A 101 -99.61 45.64 -2.71
CA GLY A 101 -99.95 44.65 -1.68
C GLY A 101 -100.97 43.58 -2.09
N ALA A 102 -101.53 43.65 -3.30
CA ALA A 102 -102.46 42.66 -3.84
C ALA A 102 -101.80 41.73 -4.89
N PRO A 103 -102.24 40.47 -5.03
CA PRO A 103 -101.73 39.58 -6.06
C PRO A 103 -102.01 40.12 -7.46
N PHE A 104 -100.94 40.28 -8.24
CA PHE A 104 -100.99 40.80 -9.60
C PHE A 104 -100.88 39.69 -10.64
N GLY A 105 -100.08 38.65 -10.38
CA GLY A 105 -99.84 37.54 -11.28
C GLY A 105 -98.54 36.81 -10.96
N VAL A 106 -97.91 36.21 -11.96
CA VAL A 106 -96.66 35.44 -11.81
C VAL A 106 -95.60 35.96 -12.78
N SER A 107 -94.34 36.00 -12.35
CA SER A 107 -93.17 36.14 -13.22
C SER A 107 -92.55 34.77 -13.44
N THR A 108 -92.21 34.44 -14.68
CA THR A 108 -91.50 33.20 -15.01
C THR A 108 -90.12 33.46 -15.59
N ILE A 109 -89.21 32.54 -15.33
CA ILE A 109 -88.00 32.33 -16.11
C ILE A 109 -88.00 30.87 -16.55
N ASP A 110 -87.86 30.66 -17.85
CA ASP A 110 -87.82 29.35 -18.48
C ASP A 110 -86.35 29.01 -18.76
N VAL A 111 -85.91 27.86 -18.27
CA VAL A 111 -84.52 27.39 -18.45
C VAL A 111 -84.49 26.06 -19.18
N THR A 112 -83.63 25.94 -20.18
CA THR A 112 -83.37 24.70 -20.89
C THR A 112 -82.61 23.73 -19.99
N LEU A 113 -82.96 22.46 -20.01
CA LEU A 113 -82.33 21.43 -19.18
C LEU A 113 -81.08 20.80 -19.81
N GLY A 114 -80.73 21.19 -21.04
CA GLY A 114 -79.57 20.62 -21.76
C GLY A 114 -78.24 20.75 -21.02
N PHE A 115 -78.10 21.74 -20.11
CA PHE A 115 -76.88 21.89 -19.32
C PHE A 115 -76.64 20.74 -18.33
N PHE A 116 -77.70 20.03 -17.91
CA PHE A 116 -77.54 18.90 -17.00
C PHE A 116 -76.78 17.75 -17.64
N ASN A 117 -76.93 17.55 -18.95
CA ASN A 117 -76.19 16.51 -19.66
C ASN A 117 -74.68 16.75 -19.58
N GLN A 118 -74.26 18.00 -19.81
CA GLN A 118 -72.84 18.36 -19.70
C GLN A 118 -72.33 18.24 -18.26
N LEU A 119 -73.13 18.69 -17.29
CA LEU A 119 -72.76 18.59 -15.87
C LEU A 119 -72.60 17.13 -15.42
N VAL A 120 -73.52 16.26 -15.84
CA VAL A 120 -73.46 14.82 -15.56
C VAL A 120 -72.24 14.22 -16.21
N GLU A 121 -71.98 14.47 -17.49
CA GLU A 121 -70.82 13.94 -18.20
C GLU A 121 -69.48 14.33 -17.55
N GLU A 122 -69.34 15.60 -17.16
CA GLU A 122 -68.14 16.08 -16.44
C GLU A 122 -67.97 15.36 -15.09
N LYS A 123 -69.07 15.11 -14.37
CA LYS A 123 -69.04 14.43 -13.08
C LYS A 123 -68.78 12.94 -13.18
N GLU A 124 -69.37 12.26 -14.16
CA GLU A 124 -69.13 10.83 -14.43
C GLU A 124 -67.63 10.57 -14.68
N GLN A 125 -66.96 11.48 -15.39
CA GLN A 125 -65.51 11.40 -15.61
C GLN A 125 -64.69 11.61 -14.32
N GLU A 126 -65.12 12.52 -13.45
CA GLU A 126 -64.44 12.84 -12.19
C GLU A 126 -64.53 11.67 -11.19
N ILE A 127 -65.72 11.11 -11.01
CA ILE A 127 -65.97 10.09 -9.98
C ILE A 127 -65.75 8.66 -10.50
N GLN A 128 -65.50 8.49 -11.81
CA GLN A 128 -65.41 7.20 -12.49
C GLN A 128 -66.63 6.32 -12.19
N GLY A 129 -67.81 6.91 -12.34
CA GLY A 129 -69.10 6.28 -12.03
C GLY A 129 -70.24 6.93 -12.81
N GLU A 130 -71.45 6.50 -12.51
CA GLU A 130 -72.68 6.92 -13.17
C GLU A 130 -73.36 8.03 -12.36
N VAL A 131 -73.92 9.03 -13.04
CA VAL A 131 -74.63 10.14 -12.41
C VAL A 131 -75.94 10.42 -13.15
N MET A 132 -77.03 10.68 -12.42
CA MET A 132 -78.32 11.04 -13.01
C MET A 132 -79.07 12.07 -12.15
N ILE A 133 -79.71 13.02 -12.82
CA ILE A 133 -80.57 14.02 -12.19
C ILE A 133 -82.03 13.69 -12.53
N ILE A 134 -82.89 13.61 -11.51
CA ILE A 134 -84.29 13.19 -11.65
C ILE A 134 -85.24 14.09 -10.84
N GLU A 135 -86.50 14.10 -11.22
CA GLU A 135 -87.61 14.64 -10.41
C GLU A 135 -88.11 13.58 -9.39
N PRO A 136 -88.81 13.99 -8.32
CA PRO A 136 -89.27 13.06 -7.27
C PRO A 136 -90.33 12.07 -7.74
N ASP A 137 -90.99 12.34 -8.87
CA ASP A 137 -91.92 11.43 -9.55
C ASP A 137 -91.20 10.41 -10.47
N GLY A 138 -89.87 10.46 -10.52
CA GLY A 138 -89.01 9.60 -11.32
C GLY A 138 -88.78 10.07 -12.75
N LYS A 139 -89.18 11.29 -13.11
CA LYS A 139 -88.86 11.83 -14.42
C LYS A 139 -87.36 12.15 -14.53
N ILE A 140 -86.74 11.71 -15.61
CA ILE A 140 -85.31 11.89 -15.87
C ILE A 140 -85.05 13.28 -16.46
N LEU A 141 -84.06 14.00 -15.92
CA LEU A 141 -83.70 15.36 -16.36
C LEU A 141 -82.34 15.43 -17.07
N SER A 142 -81.52 14.41 -16.95
CA SER A 142 -80.21 14.30 -17.60
C SER A 142 -80.11 13.02 -18.45
N ASN A 143 -79.34 13.08 -19.53
CA ASN A 143 -78.85 11.87 -20.18
C ASN A 143 -77.73 11.25 -19.33
N GLN A 144 -77.38 10.01 -19.68
CA GLN A 144 -76.30 9.26 -19.07
C GLN A 144 -75.50 8.59 -20.18
N ALA A 145 -74.17 8.54 -20.07
CA ALA A 145 -73.31 8.03 -21.15
C ALA A 145 -73.60 6.55 -21.50
N CYS A 146 -73.92 5.73 -20.50
CA CYS A 146 -74.13 4.29 -20.66
C CYS A 146 -75.50 3.92 -21.27
N ILE A 147 -76.51 4.79 -21.13
CA ILE A 147 -77.88 4.54 -21.62
C ILE A 147 -78.06 5.31 -22.92
N GLY A 148 -77.81 4.65 -24.05
CA GLY A 148 -77.92 5.25 -25.37
C GLY A 148 -79.34 5.74 -25.71
N GLY A 149 -79.45 6.93 -26.31
CA GLY A 149 -80.70 7.52 -26.81
C GLY A 149 -81.16 8.76 -26.04
N GLU A 150 -82.26 9.39 -26.48
CA GLU A 150 -82.89 10.51 -25.75
C GLU A 150 -83.72 9.92 -24.59
N ILE A 151 -83.21 10.02 -23.35
CA ILE A 151 -83.87 9.52 -22.14
C ILE A 151 -84.48 10.62 -21.28
N VAL A 152 -84.09 11.88 -21.50
CA VAL A 152 -84.67 13.03 -20.81
C VAL A 152 -86.20 13.05 -21.00
N LEU A 153 -86.92 13.33 -19.91
CA LEU A 153 -88.39 13.27 -19.75
C LEU A 153 -89.03 11.87 -19.70
N LYS A 154 -88.28 10.78 -19.91
CA LYS A 154 -88.78 9.43 -19.62
C LYS A 154 -88.81 9.19 -18.11
N ASN A 155 -89.50 8.14 -17.67
CA ASN A 155 -89.52 7.76 -16.26
C ASN A 155 -88.45 6.70 -15.98
N VAL A 156 -87.77 6.79 -14.82
CA VAL A 156 -86.80 5.78 -14.40
C VAL A 156 -87.41 4.38 -14.30
N ALA A 157 -88.72 4.26 -14.02
CA ALA A 157 -89.42 2.97 -13.98
C ALA A 157 -89.36 2.20 -15.31
N ASP A 158 -89.34 2.93 -16.43
CA ASP A 158 -89.29 2.33 -17.78
C ASP A 158 -87.89 1.79 -18.12
N LEU A 159 -86.87 2.31 -17.44
CA LEU A 159 -85.45 2.03 -17.68
C LEU A 159 -84.79 1.22 -16.55
N ALA A 160 -85.47 1.02 -15.41
CA ALA A 160 -84.95 0.34 -14.23
C ALA A 160 -84.45 -1.10 -14.49
N ARG A 161 -84.91 -1.75 -15.57
CA ARG A 161 -84.43 -3.10 -15.97
C ARG A 161 -83.26 -3.07 -16.93
N GLN A 162 -82.90 -1.91 -17.48
CA GLN A 162 -81.85 -1.75 -18.48
C GLN A 162 -80.49 -1.40 -17.86
N SER A 163 -80.49 -0.83 -16.65
CA SER A 163 -79.30 -0.49 -15.89
C SER A 163 -79.54 -0.76 -14.41
N VAL A 164 -78.56 -1.40 -13.75
CA VAL A 164 -78.58 -1.65 -12.30
C VAL A 164 -78.65 -0.33 -11.54
N PHE A 165 -77.88 0.68 -11.97
CA PHE A 165 -77.92 2.03 -11.40
C PHE A 165 -79.30 2.68 -11.48
N VAL A 166 -80.00 2.56 -12.60
CA VAL A 166 -81.39 3.08 -12.72
C VAL A 166 -82.37 2.27 -11.87
N GLY A 167 -82.13 0.96 -11.69
CA GLY A 167 -82.86 0.13 -10.74
C GLY A 167 -82.72 0.64 -9.31
N GLU A 168 -81.51 0.97 -8.87
CA GLU A 168 -81.23 1.54 -7.54
C GLU A 168 -81.88 2.92 -7.36
N ILE A 169 -81.89 3.76 -8.41
CA ILE A 169 -82.62 5.03 -8.42
C ILE A 169 -84.12 4.81 -8.17
N GLN A 170 -84.73 3.87 -8.90
CA GLN A 170 -86.16 3.57 -8.76
C GLN A 170 -86.50 3.08 -7.34
N GLU A 171 -85.62 2.31 -6.71
CA GLU A 171 -85.78 1.90 -5.31
C GLU A 171 -85.62 3.09 -4.35
N GLY A 172 -84.64 3.96 -4.61
CA GLY A 172 -84.32 5.15 -3.82
C GLY A 172 -85.45 6.19 -3.80
N LEU A 173 -86.20 6.35 -4.89
CA LEU A 173 -87.36 7.27 -4.97
C LEU A 173 -88.42 7.00 -3.87
N GLY A 174 -88.62 5.75 -3.49
CA GLY A 174 -89.55 5.39 -2.42
C GLY A 174 -89.03 5.70 -1.00
N LYS A 175 -87.72 5.90 -0.84
CA LYS A 175 -87.03 6.03 0.45
C LYS A 175 -86.62 7.48 0.76
N ILE A 176 -86.22 8.25 -0.26
CA ILE A 176 -85.69 9.62 -0.13
C ILE A 176 -86.71 10.66 0.37
N GLY A 177 -88.00 10.31 0.42
CA GLY A 177 -89.01 11.14 1.10
C GLY A 177 -88.90 11.17 2.63
N ARG A 178 -88.11 10.25 3.24
CA ARG A 178 -87.90 10.16 4.70
C ARG A 178 -86.48 10.52 5.14
N GLU A 179 -85.52 10.50 4.23
CA GLU A 179 -84.09 10.65 4.51
C GLU A 179 -83.49 11.75 3.64
N THR A 180 -82.49 12.47 4.17
CA THR A 180 -81.75 13.51 3.42
C THR A 180 -80.67 12.92 2.51
N LEU A 181 -80.35 11.64 2.65
CA LEU A 181 -79.40 10.89 1.82
C LEU A 181 -79.79 9.42 1.88
N TYR A 182 -79.99 8.80 0.72
CA TYR A 182 -80.15 7.36 0.58
C TYR A 182 -78.83 6.76 0.08
N LYS A 183 -78.36 5.71 0.75
CA LYS A 183 -77.11 5.00 0.42
C LYS A 183 -77.35 3.50 0.39
N GLN A 184 -76.86 2.82 -0.65
CA GLN A 184 -76.92 1.36 -0.78
C GLN A 184 -75.64 0.82 -1.45
N GLU A 185 -75.14 -0.31 -0.98
CA GLU A 185 -74.08 -1.05 -1.67
C GLU A 185 -74.73 -2.11 -2.56
N PHE A 186 -74.25 -2.25 -3.79
CA PHE A 186 -74.76 -3.20 -4.76
C PHE A 186 -73.63 -3.80 -5.60
N ASP A 187 -73.88 -4.97 -6.16
CA ASP A 187 -72.96 -5.62 -7.10
C ASP A 187 -73.38 -5.26 -8.53
N ASN A 188 -72.42 -4.79 -9.33
CA ASN A 188 -72.62 -4.53 -10.75
C ASN A 188 -71.54 -5.31 -11.52
N ASP A 189 -71.94 -6.37 -12.20
CA ASP A 189 -71.05 -7.27 -12.95
C ASP A 189 -69.85 -7.82 -12.15
N GLY A 190 -70.04 -8.11 -10.86
CA GLY A 190 -69.01 -8.69 -9.99
C GLY A 190 -68.08 -7.66 -9.33
N GLU A 191 -68.32 -6.37 -9.54
CA GLU A 191 -67.68 -5.28 -8.80
C GLU A 191 -68.63 -4.72 -7.73
N ALA A 192 -68.10 -4.40 -6.56
CA ALA A 192 -68.86 -3.75 -5.50
C ALA A 192 -68.93 -2.24 -5.76
N TRP A 193 -70.15 -1.72 -5.89
CA TRP A 193 -70.46 -0.31 -6.09
C TRP A 193 -71.24 0.24 -4.91
N THR A 194 -71.02 1.52 -4.63
CA THR A 194 -71.83 2.26 -3.66
C THR A 194 -72.69 3.30 -4.37
N PHE A 195 -74.00 3.22 -4.18
CA PHE A 195 -75.00 4.15 -4.67
C PHE A 195 -75.32 5.23 -3.64
N TYR A 196 -75.52 6.46 -4.12
CA TYR A 196 -75.95 7.61 -3.34
C TYR A 196 -77.07 8.34 -4.06
N GLN A 197 -78.12 8.72 -3.34
CA GLN A 197 -79.19 9.57 -3.84
C GLN A 197 -79.53 10.65 -2.82
N GLN A 198 -79.54 11.92 -3.25
CA GLN A 198 -79.76 13.07 -2.36
C GLN A 198 -80.56 14.18 -3.06
N PRO A 199 -81.39 14.96 -2.32
CA PRO A 199 -82.05 16.13 -2.87
C PRO A 199 -81.07 17.27 -3.14
N VAL A 200 -81.27 17.97 -4.25
CA VAL A 200 -80.49 19.16 -4.61
C VAL A 200 -81.10 20.38 -3.94
N GLU A 201 -80.34 20.98 -3.01
CA GLU A 201 -80.80 22.10 -2.17
C GLU A 201 -81.40 23.24 -3.01
N GLY A 202 -82.60 23.71 -2.61
CA GLY A 202 -83.30 24.80 -3.29
C GLY A 202 -84.02 24.43 -4.59
N THR A 203 -84.02 23.16 -4.99
CA THR A 203 -84.71 22.66 -6.19
C THR A 203 -85.56 21.43 -5.87
N PRO A 204 -86.54 21.06 -6.71
CA PRO A 204 -87.27 19.80 -6.53
C PRO A 204 -86.49 18.57 -7.01
N TRP A 205 -85.25 18.71 -7.45
CA TRP A 205 -84.50 17.64 -8.10
C TRP A 205 -83.74 16.77 -7.12
N LEU A 206 -83.47 15.54 -7.54
CA LEU A 206 -82.63 14.58 -6.84
C LEU A 206 -81.40 14.29 -7.72
N LEU A 207 -80.24 14.21 -7.08
CA LEU A 207 -78.99 13.75 -7.66
C LEU A 207 -78.76 12.30 -7.22
N ALA A 208 -78.56 11.42 -8.19
CA ALA A 208 -78.15 10.04 -7.98
C ALA A 208 -76.74 9.84 -8.55
N GLU A 209 -75.87 9.17 -7.81
CA GLU A 209 -74.49 8.86 -8.23
C GLU A 209 -74.02 7.51 -7.69
N ASN A 210 -73.05 6.86 -8.36
CA ASN A 210 -72.37 5.67 -7.85
C ASN A 210 -70.84 5.75 -7.99
N SER A 211 -70.11 4.93 -7.21
CA SER A 211 -68.64 4.84 -7.27
C SER A 211 -68.14 3.44 -6.87
N SER A 212 -67.01 3.00 -7.44
CA SER A 212 -66.42 1.67 -7.22
C SER A 212 -65.31 1.65 -6.14
N ASP A 213 -65.19 0.53 -5.41
CA ASP A 213 -64.21 0.38 -4.32
C ASP A 213 -62.85 -0.26 -4.73
N VAL A 214 -62.64 -0.51 -6.03
CA VAL A 214 -61.51 -1.29 -6.58
C VAL A 214 -60.12 -0.71 -6.21
N LEU A 215 -59.99 0.61 -6.14
CA LEU A 215 -58.71 1.25 -5.78
C LEU A 215 -58.29 0.97 -4.33
N LYS A 216 -59.23 0.79 -3.41
CA LYS A 216 -58.93 0.52 -1.99
C LYS A 216 -58.44 -0.91 -1.78
N THR A 217 -58.99 -1.88 -2.50
CA THR A 217 -58.61 -3.29 -2.36
C THR A 217 -57.19 -3.56 -2.88
N LEU A 218 -56.80 -2.90 -3.99
CA LEU A 218 -55.43 -2.99 -4.53
C LEU A 218 -54.38 -2.45 -3.54
N ALA A 219 -54.65 -1.33 -2.88
CA ALA A 219 -53.72 -0.73 -1.92
C ALA A 219 -53.45 -1.63 -0.70
N ILE A 220 -54.49 -2.33 -0.21
CA ILE A 220 -54.38 -3.24 0.95
C ILE A 220 -53.47 -4.45 0.65
N ILE A 221 -53.41 -4.91 -0.60
CA ILE A 221 -52.59 -6.06 -0.99
C ILE A 221 -51.15 -5.65 -1.32
N GLN A 222 -50.97 -4.51 -2.00
CA GLN A 222 -49.64 -4.07 -2.47
C GLN A 222 -48.72 -3.61 -1.33
N LEU A 223 -49.25 -2.90 -0.33
CA LEU A 223 -48.44 -2.38 0.78
C LEU A 223 -47.76 -3.49 1.62
N PRO A 224 -48.47 -4.56 2.07
CA PRO A 224 -47.84 -5.68 2.75
C PRO A 224 -46.83 -6.43 1.89
N LEU A 225 -47.13 -6.59 0.58
CA LEU A 225 -46.24 -7.30 -0.34
C LEU A 225 -44.90 -6.56 -0.49
N VAL A 226 -44.94 -5.25 -0.67
CA VAL A 226 -43.72 -4.41 -0.74
C VAL A 226 -42.97 -4.44 0.59
N ALA A 227 -43.67 -4.36 1.72
CA ALA A 227 -43.04 -4.47 3.04
C ALA A 227 -42.34 -5.83 3.23
N LEU A 228 -42.97 -6.93 2.82
CA LEU A 228 -42.41 -8.28 2.89
C LEU A 228 -41.16 -8.42 2.03
N LEU A 229 -41.20 -7.92 0.78
CA LEU A 229 -40.06 -7.93 -0.13
C LEU A 229 -38.88 -7.11 0.41
N MET A 230 -39.14 -5.92 0.96
CA MET A 230 -38.10 -5.11 1.62
C MET A 230 -37.50 -5.84 2.82
N LEU A 231 -38.33 -6.48 3.64
CA LEU A 231 -37.86 -7.21 4.83
C LEU A 231 -36.99 -8.42 4.44
N PHE A 232 -37.34 -9.10 3.34
CA PHE A 232 -36.52 -10.17 2.77
C PHE A 232 -35.17 -9.65 2.25
N ALA A 233 -35.16 -8.57 1.47
CA ALA A 233 -33.94 -7.96 0.95
C ALA A 233 -33.00 -7.48 2.06
N ILE A 234 -33.53 -6.79 3.07
CA ILE A 234 -32.76 -6.34 4.24
C ILE A 234 -32.17 -7.53 5.00
N ARG A 235 -32.96 -8.60 5.22
CA ARG A 235 -32.45 -9.81 5.87
C ARG A 235 -31.28 -10.43 5.10
N GLN A 236 -31.37 -10.51 3.78
CA GLN A 236 -30.30 -11.06 2.96
C GLN A 236 -29.01 -10.23 3.06
N LEU A 237 -29.13 -8.89 3.04
CA LEU A 237 -27.99 -7.98 3.18
C LEU A 237 -27.34 -8.10 4.57
N VAL A 238 -28.14 -8.12 5.63
CA VAL A 238 -27.64 -8.22 7.02
C VAL A 238 -26.94 -9.56 7.27
N GLN A 239 -27.41 -10.65 6.66
CA GLN A 239 -26.72 -11.95 6.76
C GLN A 239 -25.32 -11.91 6.12
N ARG A 240 -25.18 -11.30 4.93
CA ARG A 240 -23.87 -11.14 4.29
C ARG A 240 -22.92 -10.28 5.13
N LEU A 241 -23.43 -9.20 5.73
CA LEU A 241 -22.66 -8.37 6.67
C LEU A 241 -22.20 -9.14 7.91
N HIS A 242 -23.03 -10.05 8.45
CA HIS A 242 -22.63 -10.91 9.57
C HIS A 242 -21.48 -11.86 9.20
N VAL A 243 -21.48 -12.42 7.98
CA VAL A 243 -20.38 -13.27 7.51
C VAL A 243 -19.10 -12.46 7.36
N LEU A 244 -19.17 -11.26 6.76
CA LEU A 244 -18.02 -10.37 6.63
C LEU A 244 -17.46 -9.99 8.01
N ARG A 245 -18.32 -9.57 8.93
CA ARG A 245 -17.96 -9.28 10.32
C ARG A 245 -17.30 -10.48 10.99
N GLY A 246 -17.90 -11.67 10.89
CA GLY A 246 -17.37 -12.87 11.52
C GLY A 246 -15.98 -13.25 11.03
N ASN A 247 -15.69 -13.07 9.74
CA ASN A 247 -14.36 -13.29 9.19
C ASN A 247 -13.34 -12.27 9.73
N ILE A 248 -13.70 -10.98 9.79
CA ILE A 248 -12.85 -9.94 10.37
C ILE A 248 -12.63 -10.17 11.86
N ASP A 249 -13.68 -10.50 12.62
CA ASP A 249 -13.58 -10.84 14.04
C ASP A 249 -12.66 -12.04 14.23
N SER A 250 -12.76 -13.09 13.40
CA SER A 250 -11.85 -14.25 13.46
C SER A 250 -10.40 -13.95 13.09
N LEU A 251 -10.17 -12.94 12.25
CA LEU A 251 -8.83 -12.44 11.92
C LEU A 251 -8.20 -11.69 13.10
N SER A 252 -9.01 -11.00 13.89
CA SER A 252 -8.59 -10.24 15.08
C SER A 252 -8.58 -11.07 16.37
N ALA A 253 -9.35 -12.15 16.41
CA ALA A 253 -9.39 -13.08 17.54
C ALA A 253 -8.12 -13.94 17.57
N GLY A 254 -7.72 -14.36 18.77
CA GLY A 254 -6.36 -14.80 19.11
C GLY A 254 -5.69 -15.91 18.29
N ASP A 255 -6.40 -16.59 17.37
CA ASP A 255 -5.81 -17.58 16.47
C ASP A 255 -5.30 -16.97 15.15
N ALA A 256 -5.76 -15.76 14.80
CA ALA A 256 -5.35 -14.99 13.60
C ALA A 256 -5.18 -15.86 12.34
N ASP A 257 -6.13 -16.76 12.09
CA ASP A 257 -6.04 -17.76 11.02
C ASP A 257 -6.16 -17.11 9.63
N LEU A 258 -5.01 -16.78 9.06
CA LEU A 258 -4.90 -16.18 7.74
C LEU A 258 -5.24 -17.15 6.60
N THR A 259 -5.52 -18.44 6.85
CA THR A 259 -5.87 -19.40 5.78
C THR A 259 -7.32 -19.26 5.32
N ARG A 260 -8.17 -18.61 6.13
CA ARG A 260 -9.57 -18.38 5.79
C ARG A 260 -9.73 -17.32 4.72
N ARG A 261 -10.77 -17.50 3.90
CA ARG A 261 -11.16 -16.56 2.83
C ARG A 261 -12.66 -16.34 2.88
N ILE A 262 -13.06 -15.13 2.51
CA ILE A 262 -14.46 -14.80 2.32
C ILE A 262 -14.92 -15.42 1.00
N ALA A 263 -15.94 -16.27 1.06
CA ALA A 263 -16.54 -16.88 -0.11
C ALA A 263 -17.39 -15.84 -0.86
N LEU A 264 -16.97 -15.52 -2.09
CA LEU A 264 -17.66 -14.62 -3.00
C LEU A 264 -18.75 -15.41 -3.74
N LYS A 265 -19.99 -14.93 -3.73
CA LYS A 265 -21.16 -15.63 -4.30
C LYS A 265 -21.88 -14.85 -5.38
N GLY A 266 -21.53 -13.59 -5.61
CA GLY A 266 -22.10 -12.74 -6.65
C GLY A 266 -21.06 -11.79 -7.24
N GLU A 267 -21.56 -10.73 -7.86
CA GLU A 267 -20.77 -9.65 -8.47
C GLU A 267 -21.26 -8.27 -7.98
N ASP A 268 -21.71 -8.20 -6.72
CA ASP A 268 -22.19 -6.96 -6.11
C ASP A 268 -21.12 -6.27 -5.26
N GLU A 269 -21.44 -5.09 -4.72
CA GLU A 269 -20.53 -4.29 -3.91
C GLU A 269 -20.03 -5.03 -2.66
N MET A 270 -20.80 -6.00 -2.13
CA MET A 270 -20.36 -6.80 -0.98
C MET A 270 -19.29 -7.81 -1.38
N ASP A 271 -19.38 -8.39 -2.58
CA ASP A 271 -18.35 -9.29 -3.10
C ASP A 271 -17.04 -8.53 -3.38
N ALA A 272 -17.10 -7.30 -3.89
CA ALA A 272 -15.93 -6.44 -4.08
C ALA A 272 -15.19 -6.13 -2.76
N VAL A 273 -15.94 -5.92 -1.66
CA VAL A 273 -15.37 -5.78 -0.31
C VAL A 273 -14.72 -7.09 0.13
N GLY A 274 -15.38 -8.22 -0.08
CA GLY A 274 -14.83 -9.55 0.21
C GLY A 274 -13.51 -9.82 -0.52
N GLU A 275 -13.41 -9.44 -1.81
CA GLU A 275 -12.18 -9.57 -2.60
C GLU A 275 -11.05 -8.71 -2.02
N SER A 276 -11.35 -7.45 -1.67
CA SER A 276 -10.38 -6.53 -1.07
C SER A 276 -9.82 -7.07 0.24
N VAL A 277 -10.69 -7.66 1.09
CA VAL A 277 -10.27 -8.32 2.33
C VAL A 277 -9.44 -9.57 2.05
N ASN A 278 -9.80 -10.40 1.07
CA ASN A 278 -9.01 -11.57 0.69
C ASN A 278 -7.60 -11.18 0.20
N ARG A 279 -7.48 -10.08 -0.55
CA ARG A 279 -6.19 -9.52 -1.00
C ARG A 279 -5.35 -9.03 0.17
N PHE A 280 -5.98 -8.38 1.15
CA PHE A 280 -5.32 -7.97 2.39
C PHE A 280 -4.82 -9.17 3.21
N ILE A 281 -5.63 -10.22 3.35
CA ILE A 281 -5.21 -11.46 4.03
C ILE A 281 -4.02 -12.11 3.31
N ALA A 282 -4.03 -12.18 1.97
CA ALA A 282 -2.92 -12.72 1.20
C ALA A 282 -1.61 -11.92 1.40
N TYR A 283 -1.72 -10.59 1.46
CA TYR A 283 -0.59 -9.72 1.78
C TYR A 283 -0.01 -10.01 3.18
N LEU A 284 -0.86 -10.17 4.19
CA LEU A 284 -0.43 -10.54 5.53
C LEU A 284 0.24 -11.92 5.58
N GLN A 285 -0.29 -12.91 4.85
CA GLN A 285 0.33 -14.25 4.80
C GLN A 285 1.75 -14.20 4.27
N ASN A 286 1.97 -13.46 3.17
CA ASN A 286 3.31 -13.32 2.59
C ASN A 286 4.26 -12.61 3.56
N MET A 287 3.79 -11.55 4.24
CA MET A 287 4.59 -10.86 5.25
C MET A 287 4.98 -11.78 6.41
N ILE A 288 4.06 -12.61 6.90
CA ILE A 288 4.36 -13.59 7.97
C ILE A 288 5.31 -14.68 7.46
N ALA A 289 5.17 -15.13 6.21
CA ALA A 289 6.11 -16.06 5.59
C ALA A 289 7.53 -15.45 5.50
N ASP A 290 7.65 -14.19 5.12
CA ASP A 290 8.94 -13.48 5.07
C ASP A 290 9.55 -13.34 6.47
N VAL A 291 8.74 -12.99 7.48
CA VAL A 291 9.19 -12.89 8.89
C VAL A 291 9.65 -14.24 9.43
N THR A 292 8.93 -15.32 9.14
CA THR A 292 9.31 -16.67 9.58
C THR A 292 10.59 -17.15 8.89
N GLN A 293 10.74 -16.90 7.59
CA GLN A 293 11.97 -17.19 6.85
C GLN A 293 13.15 -16.39 7.38
N ALA A 294 13.00 -15.08 7.61
CA ALA A 294 14.04 -14.25 8.20
C ALA A 294 14.43 -14.72 9.60
N SER A 295 13.44 -15.12 10.41
CA SER A 295 13.67 -15.65 11.76
C SER A 295 14.44 -16.98 11.72
N ALA A 296 14.16 -17.85 10.75
CA ALA A 296 14.88 -19.11 10.56
C ALA A 296 16.36 -18.87 10.19
N VAL A 297 16.63 -17.92 9.29
CA VAL A 297 18.00 -17.52 8.93
C VAL A 297 18.74 -16.96 10.15
N ILE A 298 18.11 -16.10 10.94
CA ILE A 298 18.71 -15.58 12.18
C ILE A 298 19.03 -16.71 13.16
N ALA A 299 18.14 -17.69 13.31
CA ALA A 299 18.37 -18.84 14.20
C ALA A 299 19.56 -19.69 13.74
N GLU A 300 19.72 -19.89 12.43
CA GLU A 300 20.86 -20.61 11.85
C GLU A 300 22.18 -19.85 12.09
N GLU A 301 22.21 -18.54 11.82
CA GLU A 301 23.39 -17.68 12.06
C GLU A 301 23.77 -17.65 13.55
N LEU A 302 22.80 -17.60 14.45
CA LEU A 302 23.05 -17.69 15.89
C LEU A 302 23.67 -19.03 16.29
N ALA A 303 23.24 -20.14 15.68
CA ALA A 303 23.84 -21.45 15.92
C ALA A 303 25.30 -21.49 15.42
N GLN A 304 25.58 -20.92 14.24
CA GLN A 304 26.95 -20.80 13.71
C GLN A 304 27.82 -19.93 14.62
N LEU A 305 27.33 -18.76 15.07
CA LEU A 305 28.03 -17.90 16.02
C LEU A 305 28.33 -18.60 17.34
N GLN A 306 27.37 -19.39 17.86
CA GLN A 306 27.58 -20.17 19.08
C GLN A 306 28.69 -21.22 18.89
N GLN A 307 28.71 -21.90 17.73
CA GLN A 307 29.77 -22.86 17.40
C GLN A 307 31.13 -22.17 17.29
N GLN A 308 31.21 -21.03 16.59
CA GLN A 308 32.44 -20.25 16.45
C GLN A 308 32.96 -19.73 17.80
N SER A 309 32.06 -19.30 18.68
CA SER A 309 32.40 -18.87 20.04
C SER A 309 32.93 -20.01 20.89
N ARG A 310 32.34 -21.21 20.80
CA ARG A 310 32.87 -22.42 21.46
C ARG A 310 34.25 -22.78 20.93
N HIS A 311 34.43 -22.79 19.61
CA HIS A 311 35.73 -23.07 18.99
C HIS A 311 36.80 -22.07 19.45
N SER A 312 36.46 -20.78 19.51
CA SER A 312 37.38 -19.74 19.99
C SER A 312 37.76 -19.97 21.46
N ASN A 313 36.81 -20.32 22.32
CA ASN A 313 37.07 -20.65 23.72
C ASN A 313 37.94 -21.91 23.91
N GLU A 314 37.88 -22.87 22.99
CA GLU A 314 38.75 -24.05 23.02
C GLU A 314 40.19 -23.74 22.55
N VAL A 315 40.34 -22.82 21.59
CA VAL A 315 41.64 -22.47 20.99
C VAL A 315 42.42 -21.46 21.84
N LEU A 316 41.74 -20.51 22.49
CA LEU A 316 42.34 -19.47 23.33
C LEU A 316 43.34 -20.02 24.39
N PRO A 317 43.01 -21.07 25.16
CA PRO A 317 43.96 -21.67 26.11
C PRO A 317 45.21 -22.27 25.45
N ARG A 318 45.09 -22.81 24.23
CA ARG A 318 46.26 -23.31 23.48
C ARG A 318 47.17 -22.17 23.07
N HIS A 319 46.62 -21.08 22.54
CA HIS A 319 47.41 -19.90 22.21
C HIS A 319 48.07 -19.28 23.44
N ALA A 320 47.39 -19.27 24.59
CA ALA A 320 48.00 -18.83 25.84
C ALA A 320 49.20 -19.71 26.22
N ALA A 321 49.07 -21.04 26.11
CA ALA A 321 50.17 -21.97 26.38
C ALA A 321 51.33 -21.84 25.37
N GLU A 322 51.04 -21.67 24.08
CA GLU A 322 52.04 -21.41 23.04
C GLU A 322 52.80 -20.10 23.31
N THR A 323 52.09 -19.06 23.77
CA THR A 323 52.70 -17.79 24.14
C THR A 323 53.61 -17.95 25.36
N ASP A 324 53.19 -18.70 26.37
CA ASP A 324 54.00 -18.98 27.57
C ASP A 324 55.27 -19.79 27.24
N GLN A 325 55.16 -20.74 26.32
CA GLN A 325 56.31 -21.47 25.78
C GLN A 325 57.27 -20.55 25.01
N ALA A 326 56.75 -19.64 24.19
CA ALA A 326 57.59 -18.67 23.49
C ALA A 326 58.33 -17.74 24.46
N VAL A 327 57.67 -17.27 25.52
CA VAL A 327 58.29 -16.48 26.58
C VAL A 327 59.39 -17.27 27.29
N THR A 328 59.15 -18.56 27.56
CA THR A 328 60.16 -19.45 28.17
C THR A 328 61.38 -19.59 27.26
N ALA A 329 61.18 -19.89 25.97
CA ALA A 329 62.26 -20.02 25.00
C ALA A 329 63.06 -18.72 24.83
N ILE A 330 62.39 -17.56 24.82
CA ILE A 330 63.06 -16.25 24.78
C ILE A 330 63.90 -16.05 26.05
N THR A 331 63.38 -16.44 27.22
CA THR A 331 64.09 -16.32 28.50
C THR A 331 65.36 -17.19 28.51
N GLU A 332 65.27 -18.43 28.04
CA GLU A 332 66.44 -19.33 27.89
C GLU A 332 67.45 -18.79 26.87
N MET A 333 66.98 -18.23 25.75
CA MET A 333 67.85 -17.58 24.77
C MET A 333 68.58 -16.37 25.37
N CYS A 334 67.91 -15.52 26.14
CA CYS A 334 68.53 -14.40 26.83
C CYS A 334 69.59 -14.88 27.82
N SER A 335 69.28 -15.88 28.65
CA SER A 335 70.24 -16.47 29.58
C SER A 335 71.46 -17.08 28.87
N THR A 336 71.24 -17.73 27.72
CA THR A 336 72.32 -18.26 26.89
C THR A 336 73.18 -17.14 26.33
N ALA A 337 72.56 -16.06 25.80
CA ALA A 337 73.29 -14.90 25.30
C ALA A 337 74.13 -14.23 26.40
N ASP A 338 73.59 -14.09 27.61
CA ASP A 338 74.30 -13.57 28.79
C ASP A 338 75.48 -14.44 29.20
N THR A 339 75.44 -15.74 28.91
CA THR A 339 76.55 -16.67 29.19
C THR A 339 77.60 -16.66 28.08
N VAL A 340 77.16 -16.57 26.82
CA VAL A 340 78.04 -16.59 25.64
C VAL A 340 78.84 -15.30 25.50
N ALA A 341 78.27 -14.13 25.82
CA ALA A 341 78.95 -12.84 25.67
C ALA A 341 80.23 -12.71 26.54
N PRO A 342 80.24 -13.09 27.83
CA PRO A 342 81.46 -13.17 28.64
C PRO A 342 82.48 -14.16 28.07
N SER A 343 82.06 -15.36 27.66
CA SER A 343 82.98 -16.35 27.08
C SER A 343 83.62 -15.88 25.78
N ALA A 344 82.88 -15.15 24.93
CA ALA A 344 83.43 -14.53 23.73
C ALA A 344 84.46 -13.44 24.08
N THR A 345 84.17 -12.64 25.11
CA THR A 345 85.07 -11.58 25.61
C THR A 345 86.36 -12.18 26.18
N GLU A 346 86.24 -13.24 26.97
CA GLU A 346 87.37 -13.99 27.55
C GLU A 346 88.20 -14.65 26.45
N THR A 347 87.57 -15.28 25.46
CA THR A 347 88.25 -15.88 24.30
C THR A 347 89.02 -14.83 23.49
N ALA A 348 88.44 -13.65 23.29
CA ALA A 348 89.13 -12.54 22.63
C ALA A 348 90.34 -12.06 23.45
N SER A 349 90.24 -12.04 24.79
CA SER A 349 91.36 -11.75 25.68
C SER A 349 92.48 -12.79 25.57
N PHE A 350 92.16 -14.09 25.67
CA PHE A 350 93.15 -15.15 25.52
C PHE A 350 93.81 -15.15 24.14
N THR A 351 93.06 -14.82 23.09
CA THR A 351 93.62 -14.70 21.73
C THR A 351 94.61 -13.54 21.64
N ARG A 352 94.31 -12.40 22.28
CA ARG A 352 95.23 -11.26 22.36
C ARG A 352 96.51 -11.63 23.14
N ASP A 353 96.36 -12.26 24.31
CA ASP A 353 97.49 -12.70 25.12
C ASP A 353 98.36 -13.73 24.38
N ALA A 354 97.74 -14.66 23.64
CA ALA A 354 98.45 -15.63 22.82
C ALA A 354 99.24 -14.96 21.69
N ASN A 355 98.65 -13.95 21.04
CA ASN A 355 99.32 -13.16 20.00
C ASN A 355 100.52 -12.39 20.57
N ASP A 356 100.37 -11.77 21.75
CA ASP A 356 101.46 -11.04 22.41
C ASP A 356 102.60 -11.99 22.80
N LYS A 357 102.29 -13.19 23.31
CA LYS A 357 103.30 -14.23 23.58
C LYS A 357 103.98 -14.75 22.31
N ALA A 358 103.24 -14.90 21.21
CA ALA A 358 103.81 -15.31 19.93
C ALA A 358 104.79 -14.25 19.40
N GLU A 359 104.46 -12.97 19.55
CA GLU A 359 105.34 -11.87 19.14
C GLU A 359 106.61 -11.81 20.02
N GLN A 360 106.48 -11.98 21.34
CA GLN A 360 107.64 -12.13 22.22
C GLN A 360 108.52 -13.32 21.83
N SER A 361 107.91 -14.46 21.51
CA SER A 361 108.64 -15.66 21.05
C SER A 361 109.39 -15.39 19.74
N ARG A 362 108.78 -14.64 18.82
CA ARG A 362 109.41 -14.22 17.55
C ARG A 362 110.69 -13.41 17.80
N VAL A 363 110.66 -12.48 18.76
CA VAL A 363 111.84 -11.69 19.15
C VAL A 363 112.94 -12.59 19.69
N VAL A 364 112.63 -13.49 20.63
CA VAL A 364 113.61 -14.42 21.23
C VAL A 364 114.23 -15.35 20.17
N VAL A 365 113.43 -15.87 19.23
CA VAL A 365 113.94 -16.70 18.13
C VAL A 365 114.86 -15.92 17.21
N ALA A 366 114.56 -14.64 16.92
CA ALA A 366 115.44 -13.78 16.13
C ALA A 366 116.77 -13.51 16.85
N GLU A 367 116.74 -13.25 18.16
CA GLU A 367 117.95 -13.11 18.99
C GLU A 367 118.79 -14.39 19.01
N ALA A 368 118.16 -15.55 19.15
CA ALA A 368 118.84 -16.84 19.09
C ALA A 368 119.48 -17.09 17.71
N SER A 369 118.77 -16.77 16.63
CA SER A 369 119.31 -16.85 15.26
C SER A 369 120.53 -15.95 15.06
N ASN A 370 120.49 -14.72 15.56
CA ASN A 370 121.62 -13.79 15.49
C ASN A 370 122.82 -14.30 16.30
N SER A 371 122.56 -14.90 17.48
CA SER A 371 123.61 -15.51 18.31
C SER A 371 124.27 -16.69 17.60
N VAL A 372 123.50 -17.51 16.87
CA VAL A 372 124.03 -18.60 16.06
C VAL A 372 124.88 -18.06 14.90
N LEU A 373 124.45 -17.00 14.21
CA LEU A 373 125.26 -16.38 13.15
C LEU A 373 126.58 -15.81 13.69
N ALA A 374 126.54 -15.14 14.85
CA ALA A 374 127.75 -14.65 15.52
C ALA A 374 128.69 -15.80 15.91
N LEU A 375 128.14 -16.93 16.38
CA LEU A 375 128.93 -18.12 16.70
C LEU A 375 129.59 -18.73 15.45
N VAL A 376 128.90 -18.76 14.31
CA VAL A 376 129.47 -19.22 13.04
C VAL A 376 130.67 -18.35 12.64
N ASP A 377 130.53 -17.02 12.72
CA ASP A 377 131.61 -16.08 12.41
C ASP A 377 132.83 -16.28 13.34
N GLU A 378 132.59 -16.51 14.63
CA GLU A 378 133.65 -16.81 15.60
C GLU A 378 134.36 -18.14 15.28
N VAL A 379 133.62 -19.17 14.85
CA VAL A 379 134.19 -20.47 14.45
C VAL A 379 135.00 -20.34 13.16
N ASP A 380 134.54 -19.58 12.18
CA ASP A 380 135.28 -19.31 10.94
C ASP A 380 136.58 -18.54 11.22
N ASN A 381 136.51 -17.52 12.09
CA ASN A 381 137.70 -16.79 12.57
C ASN A 381 138.69 -17.71 13.30
N ALA A 382 138.20 -18.59 14.19
CA ALA A 382 139.05 -19.56 14.87
C ALA A 382 139.72 -20.53 13.89
N THR A 383 138.98 -20.98 12.87
CA THR A 383 139.50 -21.87 11.81
C THR A 383 140.58 -21.18 10.98
N ALA A 384 140.38 -19.90 10.62
CA ALA A 384 141.39 -19.12 9.92
C ALA A 384 142.69 -18.97 10.75
N ARG A 385 142.57 -18.76 12.06
CA ARG A 385 143.72 -18.72 12.98
C ARG A 385 144.46 -20.05 13.07
N VAL A 386 143.73 -21.16 13.08
CA VAL A 386 144.34 -22.51 13.05
C VAL A 386 145.09 -22.74 11.73
N GLN A 387 144.54 -22.31 10.59
CA GLN A 387 145.23 -22.39 9.29
C GLN A 387 146.49 -21.51 9.23
N GLU A 388 146.42 -20.29 9.76
CA GLU A 388 147.58 -19.40 9.89
C GLU A 388 148.68 -20.06 10.74
N MET A 389 148.29 -20.64 11.89
CA MET A 389 149.21 -21.39 12.76
C MET A 389 149.85 -22.59 12.05
N GLN A 390 149.09 -23.33 11.23
CA GLN A 390 149.61 -24.45 10.44
C GLN A 390 150.65 -23.99 9.40
N GLN A 391 150.39 -22.86 8.72
CA GLN A 391 151.34 -22.28 7.76
C GLN A 391 152.63 -21.82 8.44
N ASP A 392 152.52 -21.17 9.60
CA ASP A 392 153.69 -20.75 10.37
C ASP A 392 154.49 -21.94 10.89
N ALA A 393 153.82 -23.00 11.36
CA ALA A 393 154.48 -24.25 11.73
C ALA A 393 155.25 -24.87 10.57
N GLN A 394 154.69 -24.86 9.35
CA GLN A 394 155.38 -25.36 8.14
C GLN A 394 156.60 -24.49 7.79
N ARG A 395 156.48 -23.15 7.85
CA ARG A 395 157.61 -22.24 7.62
C ARG A 395 158.74 -22.48 8.62
N ILE A 396 158.41 -22.70 9.89
CA ILE A 396 159.40 -23.04 10.91
C ILE A 396 160.07 -24.37 10.56
N ASN A 397 159.31 -25.37 10.09
CA ASN A 397 159.87 -26.66 9.69
C ASN A 397 160.86 -26.54 8.51
N ASP A 398 160.52 -25.75 7.49
CA ASP A 398 161.42 -25.49 6.35
C ASP A 398 162.74 -24.85 6.82
N VAL A 399 162.65 -23.88 7.74
CA VAL A 399 163.84 -23.24 8.35
C VAL A 399 164.66 -24.25 9.15
N LEU A 400 164.03 -25.12 9.94
CA LEU A 400 164.72 -26.18 10.69
C LEU A 400 165.39 -27.19 9.75
N GLY A 401 164.77 -27.49 8.61
CA GLY A 401 165.37 -28.31 7.56
C GLY A 401 166.70 -27.71 7.08
N VAL A 402 166.71 -26.41 6.75
CA VAL A 402 167.94 -25.70 6.36
C VAL A 402 168.98 -25.67 7.49
N ILE A 403 168.57 -25.44 8.74
CA ILE A 403 169.49 -25.48 9.89
C ILE A 403 170.07 -26.89 10.07
N GLY A 404 169.25 -27.93 9.92
CA GLY A 404 169.67 -29.33 9.97
C GLY A 404 170.65 -29.69 8.87
N GLU A 405 170.45 -29.17 7.65
CA GLU A 405 171.39 -29.31 6.53
C GLU A 405 172.71 -28.59 6.81
N ILE A 406 172.68 -27.34 7.30
CA ILE A 406 173.87 -26.58 7.68
C ILE A 406 174.63 -27.31 8.79
N ALA A 407 173.94 -27.82 9.80
CA ALA A 407 174.54 -28.62 10.87
C ALA A 407 175.18 -29.90 10.31
N GLY A 408 174.52 -30.60 9.39
CA GLY A 408 175.07 -31.77 8.70
C GLY A 408 176.32 -31.45 7.89
N GLN A 409 176.31 -30.36 7.12
CA GLN A 409 177.48 -29.87 6.38
C GLN A 409 178.62 -29.45 7.31
N THR A 410 178.30 -28.77 8.41
CA THR A 410 179.27 -28.33 9.43
C THR A 410 179.92 -29.54 10.10
N ASN A 411 179.13 -30.57 10.43
CA ASN A 411 179.64 -31.83 10.97
C ASN A 411 180.59 -32.55 10.00
N LEU A 412 180.27 -32.54 8.69
CA LEU A 412 181.13 -33.09 7.63
C LEU A 412 182.42 -32.28 7.43
N LEU A 413 182.33 -30.95 7.40
CA LEU A 413 183.47 -30.03 7.33
C LEU A 413 184.40 -30.22 8.53
N ALA A 414 183.82 -30.30 9.73
CA ALA A 414 184.54 -30.53 10.97
C ALA A 414 185.20 -31.91 11.01
N LEU A 415 184.51 -32.96 10.51
CA LEU A 415 185.10 -34.29 10.37
C LEU A 415 186.31 -34.28 9.42
N ASN A 416 186.19 -33.64 8.25
CA ASN A 416 187.30 -33.52 7.31
C ASN A 416 188.48 -32.73 7.92
N ALA A 417 188.19 -31.66 8.65
CA ALA A 417 189.20 -30.89 9.37
C ALA A 417 189.88 -31.71 10.48
N ALA A 418 189.13 -32.49 11.25
CA ALA A 418 189.68 -33.37 12.29
C ALA A 418 190.59 -34.46 11.69
N ILE A 419 190.21 -35.04 10.56
CA ILE A 419 191.03 -36.01 9.80
C ILE A 419 192.34 -35.37 9.35
N GLU A 420 192.30 -34.18 8.73
CA GLU A 420 193.51 -33.54 8.23
C GLU A 420 194.41 -33.03 9.37
N ALA A 421 193.81 -32.58 10.48
CA ALA A 421 194.53 -32.21 11.69
C ALA A 421 195.26 -33.42 12.31
N ALA A 422 194.63 -34.61 12.34
CA ALA A 422 195.28 -35.84 12.76
C ALA A 422 196.44 -36.23 11.83
N ARG A 423 196.30 -35.96 10.53
CA ARG A 423 197.34 -36.23 9.51
C ARG A 423 198.57 -35.35 9.64
N ALA A 424 198.42 -34.11 10.09
CA ALA A 424 199.52 -33.17 10.35
C ALA A 424 200.35 -33.51 11.61
N GLY A 425 199.96 -34.53 12.38
CA GLY A 425 200.69 -34.98 13.57
C GLY A 425 200.75 -33.93 14.67
N GLU A 426 201.90 -33.80 15.35
CA GLU A 426 202.07 -32.89 16.51
C GLU A 426 201.77 -31.41 16.18
N GLN A 427 201.97 -30.97 14.93
CA GLN A 427 201.67 -29.59 14.51
C GLN A 427 200.15 -29.34 14.37
N GLY A 428 199.33 -30.39 14.24
CA GLY A 428 197.88 -30.30 14.02
C GLY A 428 197.02 -30.42 15.29
N ARG A 429 197.61 -30.68 16.46
CA ARG A 429 196.87 -31.00 17.70
C ARG A 429 195.86 -29.94 18.13
N GLY A 430 196.21 -28.66 18.02
CA GLY A 430 195.29 -27.57 18.35
C GLY A 430 194.09 -27.48 17.40
N PHE A 431 194.31 -27.73 16.11
CA PHE A 431 193.24 -27.77 15.11
C PHE A 431 192.31 -28.96 15.30
N ALA A 432 192.84 -30.13 15.71
CA ALA A 432 192.02 -31.32 15.96
C ALA A 432 190.99 -31.09 17.08
N VAL A 433 191.40 -30.43 18.18
CA VAL A 433 190.49 -30.11 19.29
C VAL A 433 189.37 -29.17 18.86
N VAL A 434 189.68 -28.13 18.09
CA VAL A 434 188.66 -27.20 17.58
C VAL A 434 187.73 -27.91 16.61
N ALA A 435 188.25 -28.79 15.74
CA ALA A 435 187.44 -29.55 14.80
C ALA A 435 186.47 -30.51 15.52
N ASP A 436 186.91 -31.21 16.57
CA ASP A 436 186.03 -32.07 17.38
C ASP A 436 184.97 -31.26 18.15
N GLU A 437 185.31 -30.06 18.64
CA GLU A 437 184.33 -29.18 19.31
C GLU A 437 183.27 -28.64 18.33
N VAL A 438 183.69 -28.23 17.11
CA VAL A 438 182.76 -27.82 16.04
C VAL A 438 181.87 -28.99 15.63
N ARG A 439 182.42 -30.21 15.56
CA ARG A 439 181.67 -31.42 15.25
C ARG A 439 180.62 -31.74 16.34
N ALA A 440 181.00 -31.66 17.60
CA ALA A 440 180.08 -31.85 18.72
C ALA A 440 178.96 -30.79 18.74
N LEU A 441 179.29 -29.53 18.45
CA LEU A 441 178.31 -28.45 18.36
C LEU A 441 177.32 -28.69 17.21
N ALA A 442 177.82 -29.06 16.03
CA ALA A 442 177.00 -29.42 14.88
C ALA A 442 176.06 -30.60 15.16
N GLY A 443 176.56 -31.65 15.85
CA GLY A 443 175.75 -32.78 16.29
C GLY A 443 174.63 -32.38 17.26
N ARG A 444 174.93 -31.50 18.23
CA ARG A 444 173.92 -30.93 19.14
C ARG A 444 172.88 -30.09 18.40
N THR A 445 173.30 -29.26 17.44
CA THR A 445 172.37 -28.47 16.62
C THR A 445 171.43 -29.38 15.83
N GLN A 446 171.94 -30.45 15.23
CA GLN A 446 171.13 -31.40 14.46
C GLN A 446 170.12 -32.15 15.33
N GLN A 447 170.52 -32.55 16.55
CA GLN A 447 169.61 -33.13 17.52
C GLN A 447 168.50 -32.15 17.92
N SER A 448 168.84 -30.90 18.26
CA SER A 448 167.84 -29.90 18.63
C SER A 448 166.89 -29.56 17.49
N THR A 449 167.36 -29.49 16.23
CA THR A 449 166.46 -29.33 15.08
C THR A 449 165.50 -30.49 14.92
N SER A 450 165.94 -31.73 15.19
CA SER A 450 165.09 -32.92 15.14
C SER A 450 164.02 -32.90 16.24
N GLU A 451 164.38 -32.53 17.47
CA GLU A 451 163.45 -32.43 18.59
C GLU A 451 162.38 -31.35 18.34
N ILE A 452 162.75 -30.21 17.75
CA ILE A 452 161.78 -29.16 17.40
C ILE A 452 160.86 -29.61 16.26
N ASN A 453 161.38 -30.32 15.25
CA ASN A 453 160.57 -30.87 14.16
C ASN A 453 159.52 -31.88 14.69
N ASP A 454 159.90 -32.73 15.65
CA ASP A 454 158.95 -33.65 16.31
C ASP A 454 157.84 -32.91 17.07
N MET A 455 158.13 -31.76 17.67
CA MET A 455 157.12 -30.92 18.34
C MET A 455 156.19 -30.24 17.33
N LEU A 456 156.70 -29.74 16.21
CA LEU A 456 155.89 -29.15 15.14
C LEU A 456 155.00 -30.18 14.43
N SER A 457 155.50 -31.42 14.28
CA SER A 457 154.74 -32.52 13.70
C SER A 457 153.51 -32.92 14.54
N LYS A 458 153.45 -32.52 15.83
CA LYS A 458 152.27 -32.70 16.68
C LYS A 458 151.26 -31.54 16.57
N LEU A 459 151.66 -30.42 15.97
CA LEU A 459 150.81 -29.25 15.71
C LEU A 459 150.16 -29.29 14.31
N GLN A 460 150.68 -30.12 13.42
CA GLN A 460 150.07 -30.51 12.14
C GLN A 460 149.05 -31.63 12.36
#